data_AF-A0A924UXI2-F1
#
_entry.id   AF-A0A924UXI2-F1
#
_cell.length_a   1.000
_cell.length_b   1.000
_cell.length_c   1.000
_cell.angle_alpha   90.00
_cell.angle_beta   90.00
_cell.angle_gamma   90.00
#
_symmetry.space_group_name_H-M   'P 1'
#
loop_
_entity.id
_entity.type
_entity.pdbx_description
1 polymer ?
#
loop_
_entity_poly.entity_id
_entity_poly.type
_entity_poly.pdbx_seq_one_letter_code
_entity_poly.pdbx_strand_id
1 'polypeptide(L)'
;QEFIRRFAMHILPKRFVKMRHYGILSSTWKRKKLKALQLSLKVVVKLKEDRPNTKLRKCPCCKTGNLITIAVFGIRGPPESYFGISQSLPPCES
;
A
#
# COMPACT_ATOMS: atom_id res chain seq x y z
N GLN A 1 -24.30 -33.21 -13.68
CA GLN A 1 -23.60 -32.40 -14.71
C GLN A 1 -23.67 -30.88 -14.46
N GLU A 2 -24.63 -30.38 -13.68
CA GLU A 2 -24.84 -28.94 -13.41
C GLU A 2 -23.66 -28.22 -12.71
N PHE A 3 -22.88 -28.94 -11.88
CA PHE A 3 -21.69 -28.38 -11.22
C PHE A 3 -20.64 -27.88 -12.22
N ILE A 4 -20.33 -28.69 -13.24
CA ILE A 4 -19.31 -28.36 -14.26
C ILE A 4 -19.73 -27.12 -15.05
N ARG A 5 -21.03 -27.01 -15.37
CA ARG A 5 -21.59 -25.85 -16.07
C ARG A 5 -21.44 -24.57 -15.24
N ARG A 6 -21.77 -24.62 -13.95
CA ARG A 6 -21.62 -23.47 -13.03
C ARG A 6 -20.16 -23.10 -12.81
N PHE A 7 -19.27 -24.08 -12.71
CA PHE A 7 -17.84 -23.89 -12.57
C PHE A 7 -17.24 -23.17 -13.79
N ALA A 8 -17.61 -23.60 -15.01
CA ALA A 8 -17.11 -23.01 -16.25
C ALA A 8 -17.47 -21.51 -16.40
N MET A 9 -18.64 -21.08 -15.92
CA MET A 9 -19.04 -19.65 -15.96
C MET A 9 -18.17 -18.75 -15.07
N HIS A 10 -17.45 -19.30 -14.09
CA HIS A 10 -16.55 -18.53 -13.22
C HIS A 10 -15.15 -18.40 -13.81
N ILE A 11 -14.85 -19.15 -14.87
CA ILE A 11 -13.55 -19.14 -15.55
C ILE A 11 -13.56 -18.00 -16.57
N LEU A 12 -12.63 -17.07 -16.41
CA LEU A 12 -12.51 -15.93 -17.29
C LEU A 12 -11.99 -16.38 -18.68
N PRO A 13 -12.65 -16.02 -19.79
CA PRO A 13 -12.23 -16.45 -21.13
C PRO A 13 -10.82 -15.96 -21.49
N LYS A 14 -10.14 -16.70 -22.38
CA LYS A 14 -8.80 -16.33 -22.85
C LYS A 14 -8.83 -14.91 -23.44
N ARG A 15 -7.87 -14.06 -23.02
CA ARG A 15 -7.74 -12.62 -23.36
C ARG A 15 -8.70 -11.67 -22.64
N PHE A 16 -9.58 -12.17 -21.76
CA PHE A 16 -10.31 -11.29 -20.84
C PHE A 16 -9.47 -11.06 -19.58
N VAL A 17 -9.46 -9.83 -19.09
CA VAL A 17 -8.80 -9.45 -17.83
C VAL A 17 -9.86 -9.24 -16.76
N LYS A 18 -9.65 -9.81 -15.57
CA LYS A 18 -10.58 -9.64 -14.45
C LYS A 18 -10.56 -8.18 -14.04
N MET A 19 -11.63 -7.45 -14.33
CA MET A 19 -11.72 -6.05 -13.94
C MET A 19 -11.95 -5.96 -12.43
N ARG A 20 -10.93 -5.52 -11.69
CA ARG A 20 -11.01 -5.40 -10.23
C ARG A 20 -11.63 -4.06 -9.81
N HIS A 21 -11.20 -2.98 -10.43
CA HIS A 21 -11.71 -1.63 -10.17
C HIS A 21 -11.65 -0.79 -11.45
N TYR A 22 -12.82 -0.46 -12.00
CA TYR A 22 -12.95 0.36 -13.22
C TYR A 22 -14.12 1.34 -13.08
N GLY A 23 -14.14 2.36 -13.94
CA GLY A 23 -15.18 3.39 -13.94
C GLY A 23 -15.29 4.09 -12.58
N ILE A 24 -16.52 4.18 -12.06
CA ILE A 24 -16.83 4.85 -10.79
C ILE A 24 -16.22 4.14 -9.56
N LEU A 25 -15.87 2.86 -9.67
CA LEU A 25 -15.24 2.11 -8.57
C LEU A 25 -13.72 2.19 -8.59
N SER A 26 -13.12 2.81 -9.62
CA SER A 26 -11.67 3.02 -9.69
C SER A 26 -11.18 3.92 -8.55
N SER A 27 -9.97 3.63 -8.05
CA SER A 27 -9.33 4.44 -7.00
C SER A 27 -9.14 5.89 -7.43
N THR A 28 -8.83 6.11 -8.71
CA THR A 28 -8.64 7.44 -9.32
C THR A 28 -9.94 8.24 -9.35
N TRP A 29 -11.05 7.63 -9.77
CA TRP A 29 -12.37 8.29 -9.79
C TRP A 29 -12.88 8.54 -8.38
N LYS A 30 -12.78 7.54 -7.49
CA LYS A 30 -13.15 7.68 -6.07
C LYS A 30 -12.42 8.87 -5.45
N ARG A 31 -11.10 8.99 -5.61
CA ARG A 31 -10.34 10.09 -5.00
C ARG A 31 -10.82 11.48 -5.48
N LYS A 32 -11.24 11.62 -6.73
CA LYS A 32 -11.72 12.89 -7.29
C LYS A 32 -13.19 13.19 -6.98
N LYS A 33 -14.09 12.20 -7.07
CA LYS A 33 -15.55 12.41 -7.04
C LYS A 33 -16.19 12.05 -5.71
N LEU A 34 -15.59 11.18 -4.90
CA LEU A 34 -16.18 10.74 -3.62
C LEU A 34 -16.38 11.92 -2.66
N LYS A 35 -15.41 12.86 -2.60
CA LYS A 35 -15.50 14.03 -1.72
C LYS A 35 -16.69 14.94 -2.10
N ALA A 36 -16.90 15.16 -3.41
CA ALA A 36 -18.02 15.95 -3.91
C ALA A 36 -19.38 15.29 -3.58
N LEU A 37 -19.47 13.96 -3.72
CA LEU A 37 -20.67 13.19 -3.37
C LEU A 37 -20.95 13.20 -1.86
N GLN A 38 -19.91 13.09 -1.02
CA GLN A 38 -20.06 13.17 0.43
C GLN A 38 -20.60 14.53 0.87
N LEU A 39 -20.14 15.62 0.24
CA LEU A 39 -20.65 16.97 0.48
C LEU A 39 -22.12 17.11 0.05
N SER A 40 -22.48 16.63 -1.15
CA SER A 40 -23.87 16.71 -1.63
C SER A 40 -24.84 15.89 -0.79
N LEU A 41 -24.38 14.75 -0.26
CA LEU A 41 -25.17 13.87 0.59
C LEU A 41 -25.10 14.25 2.08
N LYS A 42 -24.41 15.34 2.44
CA LYS A 42 -24.20 15.81 3.83
C LYS A 42 -23.65 14.71 4.75
N VAL A 43 -22.77 13.85 4.22
CA VAL A 43 -22.13 12.78 4.99
C VAL A 43 -20.98 13.35 5.80
N VAL A 44 -21.09 13.29 7.13
CA VAL A 44 -20.01 13.65 8.04
C VAL A 44 -19.01 12.51 8.11
N VAL A 45 -17.91 12.64 7.36
CA VAL A 45 -16.81 11.67 7.41
C VAL A 45 -15.96 11.99 8.65
N LYS A 46 -16.05 11.14 9.67
CA LYS A 46 -15.08 11.15 10.77
C LYS A 46 -13.74 10.67 10.21
N LEU A 47 -12.76 11.56 10.13
CA LEU A 47 -11.37 11.16 9.90
C LEU A 47 -10.96 10.34 11.12
N LYS A 48 -10.55 9.07 10.90
CA LYS A 48 -9.94 8.28 11.96
C LYS A 48 -8.61 8.94 12.31
N GLU A 49 -8.54 9.53 13.50
CA GLU A 49 -7.31 10.11 14.04
C GLU A 49 -6.36 9.07 14.63
N ASP A 50 -6.75 7.79 14.60
CA ASP A 50 -5.93 6.68 15.07
C ASP A 50 -4.71 6.50 14.18
N ARG A 51 -3.69 7.34 14.38
CA ARG A 51 -2.34 7.05 13.95
C ARG A 51 -1.89 5.90 14.85
N PRO A 52 -1.75 4.67 14.34
CA PRO A 52 -1.31 3.58 15.18
C PRO A 52 0.05 3.95 15.78
N ASN A 53 0.21 3.72 17.08
CA ASN A 53 1.51 3.84 17.74
C ASN A 53 2.43 2.77 17.15
N THR A 54 3.11 3.13 16.07
CA THR A 54 3.90 2.21 15.27
C THR A 54 5.35 2.33 15.70
N LYS A 55 5.96 1.19 16.07
CA LYS A 55 7.39 1.10 16.38
C LYS A 55 8.28 1.14 15.12
N LEU A 56 7.74 1.58 13.98
CA LEU A 56 8.40 1.58 12.65
C LEU A 56 9.73 2.36 12.61
N ARG A 57 9.94 3.28 13.56
CA ARG A 57 11.18 4.07 13.67
C ARG A 57 12.03 3.72 14.87
N LYS A 58 11.74 2.64 15.60
CA LYS A 58 12.56 2.21 16.75
C LYS A 58 13.64 1.24 16.32
N CYS A 59 14.82 1.36 16.94
CA CYS A 59 15.90 0.41 16.76
C CYS A 59 15.45 -0.98 17.23
N PRO A 60 15.58 -2.04 16.40
CA PRO A 60 15.18 -3.39 16.80
C PRO A 60 16.06 -3.98 17.90
N CYS A 61 17.31 -3.50 18.05
CA CYS A 61 18.26 -3.96 19.05
C CYS A 61 17.96 -3.35 20.44
N CYS A 62 18.07 -2.03 20.60
CA CYS A 62 17.92 -1.38 21.90
C CYS A 62 16.47 -0.95 22.24
N LYS A 63 15.55 -0.90 21.26
CA LYS A 63 14.13 -0.47 21.41
C LYS A 63 13.90 0.97 21.91
N THR A 64 14.94 1.65 22.36
CA THR A 64 14.92 3.04 22.85
C THR A 64 15.25 4.03 21.75
N GLY A 65 16.32 3.74 20.98
CA GLY A 65 16.83 4.57 19.89
C GLY A 65 15.89 4.70 18.70
N ASN A 66 16.03 5.80 17.95
CA ASN A 66 15.28 6.05 16.72
C ASN A 66 16.16 5.78 15.49
N LEU A 67 15.63 5.08 14.49
CA LEU A 67 16.29 4.85 13.21
C LEU A 67 16.39 6.16 12.41
N ILE A 68 17.58 6.45 11.88
CA ILE A 68 17.84 7.59 11.00
C ILE A 68 17.74 7.11 9.55
N THR A 69 16.99 7.83 8.72
CA THR A 69 16.87 7.49 7.30
C THR A 69 18.08 8.02 6.55
N ILE A 70 18.94 7.12 6.06
CA ILE A 70 20.15 7.46 5.31
C ILE A 70 19.88 7.69 3.82
N ALA A 71 18.83 7.07 3.26
CA ALA A 71 18.42 7.25 1.87
C ALA A 71 16.96 6.85 1.64
N VAL A 72 16.36 7.39 0.57
CA VAL A 72 15.02 7.06 0.09
C VAL A 72 15.11 6.72 -1.40
N PHE A 73 14.53 5.59 -1.81
CA PHE A 73 14.51 5.17 -3.21
C PHE A 73 13.16 5.42 -3.86
N GLY A 74 13.19 5.74 -5.15
CA GLY A 74 11.98 5.88 -5.98
C GLY A 74 11.36 4.52 -6.35
N ILE A 75 10.30 4.57 -7.16
CA ILE A 75 9.52 3.40 -7.61
C ILE A 75 10.40 2.34 -8.33
N ARG A 76 11.55 2.75 -8.88
CA ARG A 76 12.48 1.92 -9.66
C ARG A 76 13.69 1.42 -8.87
N GLY A 77 13.58 1.33 -7.54
CA GLY A 77 14.61 0.78 -6.67
C GLY A 77 15.91 1.59 -6.63
N PRO A 78 16.88 1.19 -5.81
CA PRO A 78 18.23 1.75 -5.85
C PRO A 78 18.94 1.40 -7.17
N PRO A 79 19.79 2.28 -7.73
CA PRO A 79 20.73 1.88 -8.78
C PRO A 79 21.70 0.80 -8.28
N GLU A 80 22.24 -0.01 -9.20
CA GLU A 80 23.14 -1.16 -8.92
C GLU A 80 24.32 -0.77 -7.99
N SER A 81 24.83 0.44 -8.14
CA SER A 81 25.96 0.98 -7.37
C SER A 81 25.68 1.15 -5.87
N TYR A 82 24.42 1.04 -5.44
CA TYR A 82 24.03 1.20 -4.03
C TYR A 82 24.18 -0.09 -3.20
N PHE A 83 24.36 -1.26 -3.82
CA PHE A 83 24.40 -2.57 -3.14
C PHE A 83 25.67 -2.87 -2.31
N GLY A 84 26.45 -1.86 -1.92
CA GLY A 84 27.68 -2.04 -1.12
C GLY A 84 27.97 -0.96 -0.05
N ILE A 85 27.18 0.11 0.02
CA ILE A 85 27.48 1.26 0.91
C ILE A 85 26.93 1.04 2.34
N SER A 86 25.95 0.16 2.52
CA SER A 86 25.27 -0.03 3.82
C SER A 86 26.06 -0.84 4.85
N GLN A 87 27.26 -1.32 4.54
CA GLN A 87 27.97 -2.29 5.38
C GLN A 87 28.95 -1.69 6.41
N SER A 88 29.14 -0.36 6.47
CA SER A 88 30.11 0.26 7.39
C SER A 88 29.47 1.02 8.56
N LEU A 89 28.24 0.69 8.96
CA LEU A 89 27.65 1.25 10.18
C LEU A 89 27.90 0.29 11.35
N PRO A 90 28.52 0.75 12.46
CA PRO A 90 28.74 -0.11 13.62
C PRO A 90 27.38 -0.62 14.13
N PRO A 91 27.31 -1.88 14.61
CA PRO A 91 26.12 -2.40 15.26
C PRO A 91 25.70 -1.49 16.41
N CYS A 92 24.39 -1.39 16.65
CA CYS A 92 23.88 -0.69 17.82
C CYS A 92 24.47 -1.36 19.08
N GLU A 93 25.40 -0.70 19.77
CA GLU A 93 25.87 -1.11 21.09
C GLU A 93 24.73 -0.92 22.09
N SER A 94 24.51 -1.94 22.92
CA SER A 94 23.41 -2.04 23.89
C SER A 94 23.65 -1.20 25.13
#